data_AF-A0A7C1K9I5-F1
#
_entry.id   AF-A0A7C1K9I5-F1
#
_cell.length_a   1.000
_cell.length_b   1.000
_cell.length_c   1.000
_cell.angle_alpha   90.00
_cell.angle_beta   90.00
_cell.angle_gamma   90.00
#
_symmetry.space_group_name_H-M   'P 1'
#
loop_
_entity.id
_entity.type
_entity.pdbx_description
1 polymer ?
#
loop_
_entity_poly.entity_id
_entity_poly.type
_entity_poly.pdbx_seq_one_letter_code
_entity_poly.pdbx_strand_id
1 'polypeptide(L)'
;MLDYRDALKEEMKDPAFKEAWEDFRLEYELASLLIRLRNEAGLTQAELARRVGTTQSAIARMESGKVIPRLENLARIARACGKTLEIRVR
;
A
#
# COMPACT_ATOMS: atom_id res chain seq x y z
N MET A 1 -3.54 10.71 11.34
CA MET A 1 -2.84 10.14 10.17
C MET A 1 -1.52 10.89 10.10
N LEU A 2 -0.39 10.21 10.32
CA LEU A 2 0.92 10.87 10.35
C LEU A 2 1.16 11.61 9.03
N ASP A 3 1.45 12.89 9.12
CA ASP A 3 1.75 13.75 7.99
C ASP A 3 3.19 13.53 7.50
N TYR A 4 3.45 12.32 7.03
CA TYR A 4 4.72 11.97 6.40
C TYR A 4 4.90 12.67 5.04
N ARG A 5 3.81 13.19 4.46
CA ARG A 5 3.84 13.98 3.23
C ARG A 5 4.56 15.30 3.44
N ASP A 6 4.41 15.92 4.59
CA ASP A 6 5.15 17.13 4.94
C ASP A 6 6.63 16.85 5.20
N ALA A 7 6.97 15.72 5.83
CA ALA A 7 8.37 15.30 5.98
C ALA A 7 9.04 15.00 4.61
N LEU A 8 8.29 14.42 3.66
CA LEU A 8 8.78 14.19 2.30
C LEU A 8 9.06 15.49 1.55
N LYS A 9 8.30 16.56 1.76
CA LYS A 9 8.46 17.81 0.98
C LYS A 9 9.85 18.43 1.13
N GLU A 10 10.42 18.38 2.32
CA GLU A 10 11.74 18.96 2.58
C GLU A 10 12.86 18.08 2.01
N GLU A 11 12.76 16.76 2.17
CA GLU A 11 13.71 15.77 1.62
C GLU A 11 13.70 15.79 0.08
N MET A 12 12.53 15.98 -0.55
CA MET A 12 12.39 16.04 -2.01
C MET A 12 13.06 17.25 -2.67
N LYS A 13 13.59 18.21 -1.90
CA LYS A 13 14.41 19.32 -2.42
C LYS A 13 15.81 18.85 -2.82
N ASP A 14 16.31 17.76 -2.24
CA ASP A 14 17.56 17.14 -2.66
C ASP A 14 17.33 16.35 -3.97
N PRO A 15 18.02 16.70 -5.07
CA PRO A 15 17.91 15.98 -6.34
C PRO A 15 18.23 14.49 -6.24
N ALA A 16 19.20 14.09 -5.41
CA ALA A 16 19.58 12.69 -5.25
C ALA A 16 18.50 11.90 -4.50
N PHE A 17 17.91 12.51 -3.48
CA PHE A 17 16.75 11.94 -2.79
C PHE A 17 15.55 11.83 -3.74
N LYS A 18 15.30 12.87 -4.54
CA LYS A 18 14.18 12.90 -5.49
C LYS A 18 14.30 11.79 -6.55
N GLU A 19 15.49 11.59 -7.12
CA GLU A 19 15.73 10.53 -8.09
C GLU A 19 15.49 9.14 -7.46
N ALA A 20 16.10 8.88 -6.30
CA ALA A 20 15.87 7.64 -5.57
C ALA A 20 14.40 7.45 -5.15
N TRP A 21 13.68 8.53 -4.85
CA TRP A 21 12.26 8.47 -4.49
C TRP A 21 11.38 8.06 -5.67
N GLU A 22 11.64 8.58 -6.87
CA GLU A 22 10.86 8.21 -8.06
C GLU A 22 10.96 6.70 -8.37
N ASP A 23 12.09 6.07 -8.07
CA ASP A 23 12.29 4.62 -8.24
C ASP A 23 11.37 3.76 -7.34
N PHE A 24 10.94 4.29 -6.18
CA PHE A 24 10.12 3.56 -5.20
C PHE A 24 8.73 4.16 -4.99
N ARG A 25 8.40 5.21 -5.75
CA ARG A 25 7.17 5.99 -5.56
C ARG A 25 5.93 5.13 -5.72
N LEU A 26 5.90 4.26 -6.73
CA LEU A 26 4.74 3.41 -7.01
C LEU A 26 4.50 2.37 -5.91
N GLU A 27 5.56 1.76 -5.40
CA GLU A 27 5.54 0.80 -4.28
C GLU A 27 4.99 1.46 -3.02
N TYR A 28 5.44 2.68 -2.74
CA TYR A 28 4.97 3.46 -1.62
C TYR A 28 3.48 3.85 -1.75
N GLU A 29 3.08 4.33 -2.92
CA GLU A 29 1.68 4.69 -3.21
C GLU A 29 0.76 3.46 -3.08
N LEU A 30 1.20 2.31 -3.58
CA LEU A 30 0.48 1.04 -3.48
C LEU A 30 0.35 0.59 -2.03
N ALA A 31 1.44 0.57 -1.26
CA ALA A 31 1.42 0.24 0.17
C ALA A 31 0.46 1.15 0.95
N SER A 32 0.52 2.45 0.69
CA SER A 32 -0.36 3.46 1.30
C SER A 32 -1.83 3.22 0.95
N LEU A 33 -2.13 2.82 -0.29
CA LEU A 33 -3.47 2.45 -0.72
C LEU A 33 -3.99 1.23 0.05
N LEU A 34 -3.18 0.17 0.19
CA LEU A 34 -3.57 -1.05 0.90
C LEU A 34 -3.85 -0.79 2.38
N ILE A 35 -3.01 -0.01 3.06
CA ILE A 35 -3.24 0.41 4.45
C ILE A 35 -4.56 1.15 4.56
N ARG A 36 -4.82 2.10 3.65
CA ARG A 36 -6.05 2.89 3.65
C ARG A 36 -7.29 2.02 3.47
N LEU A 37 -7.28 1.14 2.46
CA LEU A 37 -8.36 0.20 2.20
C LEU A 37 -8.67 -0.66 3.43
N ARG A 38 -7.63 -1.19 4.09
CA ARG A 38 -7.79 -2.00 5.30
C ARG A 38 -8.40 -1.19 6.45
N ASN A 39 -7.91 0.02 6.67
CA ASN A 39 -8.39 0.90 7.74
C ASN A 39 -9.85 1.36 7.50
N GLU A 40 -10.21 1.70 6.27
CA GLU A 40 -11.59 2.04 5.88
C GLU A 40 -12.55 0.87 6.10
N ALA A 41 -12.07 -0.36 5.91
CA ALA A 41 -12.83 -1.58 6.20
C ALA A 41 -12.87 -1.95 7.70
N GLY A 42 -12.19 -1.18 8.57
CA GLY A 42 -12.14 -1.45 10.01
C GLY A 42 -11.39 -2.72 10.39
N LEU A 43 -10.44 -3.18 9.56
CA LEU A 43 -9.75 -4.46 9.75
C LEU A 43 -8.35 -4.28 10.34
N THR A 44 -7.96 -5.19 11.21
CA THR A 44 -6.55 -5.44 11.55
C THR A 44 -5.86 -6.19 10.41
N GLN A 45 -4.52 -6.17 10.37
CA GLN A 45 -3.76 -6.93 9.37
C GLN A 45 -4.04 -8.44 9.46
N ALA A 46 -4.24 -8.97 10.68
CA ALA A 46 -4.57 -10.37 10.89
C ALA A 46 -5.97 -10.73 10.37
N GLU A 47 -6.96 -9.85 10.54
CA GLU A 47 -8.30 -10.05 9.99
C GLU A 47 -8.31 -10.00 8.46
N LEU A 48 -7.60 -9.02 7.87
CA LEU A 48 -7.45 -8.95 6.42
C LEU A 48 -6.78 -10.22 5.88
N ALA A 49 -5.71 -10.69 6.53
CA ALA A 49 -5.01 -11.90 6.14
C ALA A 49 -5.95 -13.12 6.13
N ARG A 50 -6.78 -13.28 7.17
CA ARG A 50 -7.79 -14.36 7.24
C ARG A 50 -8.80 -14.26 6.11
N ARG A 51 -9.34 -13.07 5.80
CA ARG A 51 -10.31 -12.87 4.72
C ARG A 51 -9.70 -13.12 3.34
N VAL A 52 -8.45 -12.73 3.14
CA VAL A 52 -7.73 -12.91 1.88
C VAL A 52 -7.29 -14.36 1.72
N GLY A 53 -7.04 -15.10 2.80
CA GLY A 53 -6.47 -16.46 2.76
C GLY A 53 -4.95 -16.45 2.64
N THR A 54 -4.28 -15.62 3.45
CA THR A 54 -2.82 -15.48 3.53
C THR A 54 -2.38 -15.27 4.99
N THR A 55 -1.10 -14.98 5.23
CA THR A 55 -0.55 -14.72 6.57
C THR A 55 -0.55 -13.23 6.92
N GLN A 56 -0.63 -12.90 8.21
CA GLN A 56 -0.48 -11.51 8.68
C GLN A 56 0.88 -10.93 8.28
N SER A 57 1.95 -11.74 8.31
CA SER A 57 3.28 -11.33 7.87
C SER A 57 3.38 -11.04 6.37
N ALA A 58 2.56 -11.69 5.53
CA ALA A 58 2.46 -11.36 4.11
C ALA A 58 1.77 -10.01 3.92
N ILE A 59 0.65 -9.75 4.61
CA ILE A 59 -0.05 -8.46 4.59
C ILE A 59 0.87 -7.33 5.08
N ALA A 60 1.58 -7.52 6.19
CA ALA A 60 2.50 -6.52 6.73
C ALA A 60 3.65 -6.17 5.75
N ARG A 61 4.17 -7.16 5.01
CA ARG A 61 5.18 -6.92 3.97
C ARG A 61 4.62 -6.16 2.76
N MET A 62 3.37 -6.42 2.38
CA MET A 62 2.69 -5.66 1.32
C MET A 62 2.41 -4.22 1.76
N GLU A 63 1.91 -4.02 2.98
CA GLU A 63 1.62 -2.69 3.55
C GLU A 63 2.88 -1.86 3.85
N SER A 64 4.06 -2.49 3.93
CA SER A 64 5.34 -1.77 4.07
C SER A 64 6.03 -1.47 2.74
N GLY A 65 5.46 -1.87 1.61
CA GLY A 65 6.07 -1.69 0.28
C GLY A 65 7.25 -2.63 0.00
N LYS A 66 7.65 -3.47 0.96
CA LYS A 66 8.75 -4.44 0.79
C LYS A 66 8.45 -5.56 -0.20
N VAL A 67 7.17 -5.84 -0.43
CA VAL A 67 6.70 -6.87 -1.36
C VAL A 67 5.55 -6.30 -2.17
N ILE A 68 5.70 -6.26 -3.49
CA ILE A 68 4.61 -5.93 -4.40
C ILE A 68 3.68 -7.15 -4.53
N PRO A 69 2.40 -7.03 -4.16
CA PRO A 69 1.44 -8.10 -4.39
C PRO A 69 1.14 -8.27 -5.88
N ARG A 70 0.92 -9.53 -6.30
CA ARG A 70 0.39 -9.84 -7.62
C ARG A 70 -1.01 -9.23 -7.80
N LEU A 71 -1.41 -8.97 -9.05
CA LEU A 71 -2.73 -8.42 -9.40
C LEU A 71 -3.90 -9.22 -8.79
N GLU A 72 -3.80 -10.55 -8.78
CA GLU A 72 -4.77 -11.45 -8.15
C GLU A 72 -4.95 -11.16 -6.64
N ASN A 73 -3.86 -10.86 -5.93
CA ASN A 73 -3.88 -10.57 -4.51
C ASN A 73 -4.44 -9.16 -4.27
N LEU A 74 -4.14 -8.20 -5.14
CA LEU A 74 -4.77 -6.87 -5.09
C LEU A 74 -6.29 -6.96 -5.22
N ALA A 75 -6.78 -7.76 -6.18
CA ALA A 75 -8.21 -7.98 -6.35
C ALA A 75 -8.84 -8.68 -5.13
N ARG A 76 -8.15 -9.67 -4.53
CA ARG A 76 -8.61 -10.35 -3.30
C ARG A 76 -8.65 -9.39 -2.10
N ILE A 77 -7.63 -8.56 -1.93
CA ILE A 77 -7.58 -7.55 -0.85
C ILE A 77 -8.71 -6.54 -1.03
N ALA A 78 -8.90 -5.99 -2.24
CA ALA A 78 -9.99 -5.07 -2.53
C ALA A 78 -11.35 -5.69 -2.17
N ARG A 79 -11.61 -6.93 -2.61
CA ARG A 79 -12.84 -7.65 -2.30
C ARG A 79 -13.02 -7.90 -0.80
N ALA A 80 -11.96 -8.29 -0.09
CA ALA A 80 -11.99 -8.51 1.36
C ALA A 80 -12.33 -7.24 2.16
N CYS A 81 -12.01 -6.07 1.59
CA CYS A 81 -12.36 -4.74 2.08
C CYS A 81 -13.66 -4.17 1.50
N GLY A 82 -14.44 -4.96 0.74
CA GLY A 82 -15.73 -4.52 0.18
C GLY A 82 -15.61 -3.54 -1.01
N LYS A 83 -14.50 -3.58 -1.74
CA LYS A 83 -14.23 -2.74 -2.92
C LYS A 83 -13.97 -3.59 -4.17
N THR A 84 -13.91 -2.92 -5.32
CA THR A 84 -13.52 -3.51 -6.61
C THR A 84 -12.21 -2.87 -7.08
N LEU A 85 -11.30 -3.69 -7.60
CA LEU A 85 -10.06 -3.19 -8.20
C LEU A 85 -10.35 -2.66 -9.62
N GLU A 86 -9.93 -1.43 -9.88
CA GLU A 86 -9.93 -0.82 -11.21
C GLU A 86 -8.54 -0.26 -11.51
N ILE A 87 -8.05 -0.48 -12.74
CA ILE A 87 -6.76 0.03 -13.22
C ILE A 87 -7.03 1.03 -14.34
N ARG A 88 -6.50 2.26 -14.20
CA ARG A 88 -6.58 3.32 -15.20
C ARG A 88 -5.19 3.93 -15.39
N VAL A 89 -4.84 4.21 -16.64
CA VAL A 89 -3.64 4.99 -17.03
C VAL A 89 -4.14 6.30 -17.62
N ARG A 90 -3.59 7.43 -17.20
CA ARG A 90 -3.98 8.78 -17.63
C ARG A 90 -2.76 9.65 -17.83
#